data_AF-M0NB16-F1
#
_entry.id   AF-M0NB16-F1
#
_cell.length_a   1.000
_cell.length_b   1.000
_cell.length_c   1.000
_cell.angle_alpha   90.00
_cell.angle_beta   90.00
_cell.angle_gamma   90.00
#
_symmetry.space_group_name_H-M   'P 1'
#
loop_
_entity.id
_entity.type
_entity.pdbx_description
1 polymer ?
#
loop_
_entity_poly.entity_id
_entity_poly.type
_entity_poly.pdbx_seq_one_letter_code
_entity_poly.pdbx_strand_id
1 'polypeptide(L)'
;MDDIRFAVLGTGGIGRRALEVSQAKQGLKPVAACDRHGIAVDHDGLDVDELLAATEGNVASAADRREAADGRAATDGSREPQTDGGAAAVKQHGDQAGVVASAQARPTETPIADTIAESDAIDAVLIALPNLEHDFIPEVASEFAAAGYEGVLVDVLKRSRVIGLLDERAETFEESGITFVCGAGATPGFLTGAAALAAQSFVEVESVDIHWGVGLKSGYEDNRGTVREDIAHLPGYDIESARDLSDGEIEAIVDEHDGVIEFEDMEHADDVLLERAGICDAENVTVGGVLDVRNDEKPTTTTVSVTGKTFDGERATNTFELGDETSMAANVNGPALGYLKAGVRRNRAGEYGVFGPADLMPGF
;
A
#
# COMPACT_ATOMS: atom_id res chain seq x y z
N MET A 1 -10.92 22.77 12.48
CA MET A 1 -11.78 21.56 12.40
C MET A 1 -10.84 20.48 11.94
N ASP A 2 -10.22 19.82 12.90
CA ASP A 2 -8.92 19.16 12.67
C ASP A 2 -9.02 17.64 12.70
N ASP A 3 -10.22 17.09 12.94
CA ASP A 3 -10.52 15.67 12.79
C ASP A 3 -10.90 15.40 11.32
N ILE A 4 -10.22 14.42 10.73
CA ILE A 4 -10.44 13.89 9.39
C ILE A 4 -11.04 12.51 9.57
N ARG A 5 -12.27 12.33 9.12
CA ARG A 5 -12.92 11.02 9.08
C ARG A 5 -12.49 10.32 7.81
N PHE A 6 -11.90 9.15 7.91
CA PHE A 6 -11.42 8.44 6.73
C PHE A 6 -11.91 7.00 6.66
N ALA A 7 -11.99 6.49 5.44
CA ALA A 7 -12.28 5.10 5.15
C ALA A 7 -11.03 4.37 4.63
N VAL A 8 -10.97 3.06 4.84
CA VAL A 8 -9.95 2.19 4.26
C VAL A 8 -10.62 1.14 3.36
N LEU A 9 -10.32 1.17 2.06
CA LEU A 9 -10.71 0.11 1.15
C LEU A 9 -9.59 -0.94 1.11
N GLY A 10 -9.89 -2.16 1.53
CA GLY A 10 -8.94 -3.26 1.59
C GLY A 10 -8.31 -3.42 2.97
N THR A 11 -8.82 -4.36 3.78
CA THR A 11 -8.25 -4.72 5.10
C THR A 11 -7.21 -5.85 5.01
N GLY A 12 -6.37 -5.82 3.97
CA GLY A 12 -5.18 -6.67 3.86
C GLY A 12 -4.01 -6.16 4.74
N GLY A 13 -2.79 -6.62 4.46
CA GLY A 13 -1.60 -6.23 5.21
C GLY A 13 -1.40 -4.71 5.31
N ILE A 14 -1.55 -3.97 4.21
CA ILE A 14 -1.42 -2.51 4.21
C ILE A 14 -2.58 -1.86 4.97
N GLY A 15 -3.83 -2.12 4.61
CA GLY A 15 -4.97 -1.42 5.21
C GLY A 15 -5.14 -1.66 6.71
N ARG A 16 -4.85 -2.88 7.20
CA ARG A 16 -4.82 -3.16 8.66
C ARG A 16 -3.75 -2.31 9.36
N ARG A 17 -2.56 -2.22 8.78
CA ARG A 17 -1.47 -1.39 9.32
C ARG A 17 -1.78 0.10 9.20
N ALA A 18 -2.51 0.54 8.18
CA ALA A 18 -3.02 1.91 8.11
C ALA A 18 -3.95 2.22 9.29
N LEU A 19 -4.90 1.33 9.60
CA LEU A 19 -5.78 1.47 10.77
C LEU A 19 -4.97 1.51 12.06
N GLU A 20 -4.02 0.59 12.26
CA GLU A 20 -3.15 0.55 13.43
C GLU A 20 -2.33 1.85 13.60
N VAL A 21 -1.65 2.30 12.55
CA VAL A 21 -0.84 3.53 12.58
C VAL A 21 -1.70 4.78 12.81
N SER A 22 -2.94 4.78 12.32
CA SER A 22 -3.85 5.92 12.49
C SER A 22 -4.16 6.21 13.96
N GLN A 23 -4.17 5.19 14.83
CA GLN A 23 -4.40 5.37 16.27
C GLN A 23 -3.32 6.25 16.95
N ALA A 24 -2.11 6.28 16.38
CA ALA A 24 -1.01 7.09 16.88
C ALA A 24 -0.97 8.51 16.26
N LYS A 25 -1.85 8.83 15.31
CA LYS A 25 -1.88 10.12 14.59
C LYS A 25 -3.04 10.99 15.07
N GLN A 26 -2.72 12.19 15.51
CA GLN A 26 -3.74 13.19 15.88
C GLN A 26 -4.54 13.64 14.64
N GLY A 27 -5.84 13.84 14.83
CA GLY A 27 -6.74 14.38 13.80
C GLY A 27 -7.15 13.38 12.72
N LEU A 28 -6.91 12.08 12.91
CA LEU A 28 -7.39 11.02 12.03
C LEU A 28 -8.35 10.12 12.78
N LYS A 29 -9.52 9.87 12.19
CA LYS A 29 -10.55 9.00 12.74
C LYS A 29 -11.01 8.00 11.66
N PRO A 30 -10.66 6.72 11.76
CA PRO A 30 -11.21 5.72 10.84
C PRO A 30 -12.69 5.52 11.16
N VAL A 31 -13.56 5.69 10.15
CA VAL A 31 -15.02 5.55 10.30
C VAL A 31 -15.61 4.44 9.44
N ALA A 32 -14.86 3.96 8.45
CA ALA A 32 -15.26 2.82 7.63
C ALA A 32 -14.04 2.00 7.21
N ALA A 33 -14.22 0.68 7.10
CA ALA A 33 -13.22 -0.23 6.56
C ALA A 33 -13.93 -1.38 5.85
N CYS A 34 -13.44 -1.77 4.66
CA CYS A 34 -14.05 -2.85 3.90
C CYS A 34 -13.04 -3.80 3.28
N ASP A 35 -13.49 -5.01 2.97
CA ASP A 35 -12.83 -5.94 2.07
C ASP A 35 -13.87 -6.67 1.23
N ARG A 36 -13.45 -7.66 0.43
CA ARG A 36 -14.35 -8.43 -0.43
C ARG A 36 -15.47 -9.21 0.29
N HIS A 37 -15.42 -9.31 1.62
CA HIS A 37 -16.38 -10.06 2.42
C HIS A 37 -17.41 -9.17 3.10
N GLY A 38 -17.08 -7.89 3.34
CA GLY A 38 -18.04 -6.97 3.95
C GLY A 38 -17.49 -5.58 4.23
N ILE A 39 -18.20 -4.86 5.11
CA ILE A 39 -17.89 -3.50 5.53
C ILE A 39 -18.17 -3.32 7.03
N ALA A 40 -17.27 -2.62 7.73
CA ALA A 40 -17.48 -2.06 9.06
C ALA A 40 -17.68 -0.55 8.95
N VAL A 41 -18.66 -0.01 9.66
CA VAL A 41 -18.99 1.43 9.66
C VAL A 41 -19.31 1.87 11.08
N ASP A 42 -18.62 2.90 11.57
CA ASP A 42 -18.94 3.65 12.78
C ASP A 42 -18.55 5.12 12.59
N HIS A 43 -19.53 6.00 12.46
CA HIS A 43 -19.31 7.43 12.23
C HIS A 43 -18.72 8.15 13.45
N ASP A 44 -18.83 7.58 14.65
CA ASP A 44 -18.20 8.09 15.87
C ASP A 44 -16.73 7.64 15.98
N GLY A 45 -16.36 6.59 15.23
CA GLY A 45 -15.01 6.05 15.05
C GLY A 45 -14.98 4.54 15.30
N LEU A 46 -14.35 3.78 14.40
CA LEU A 46 -14.19 2.34 14.53
C LEU A 46 -13.35 1.98 15.77
N ASP A 47 -13.75 0.91 16.47
CA ASP A 47 -12.88 0.21 17.43
C ASP A 47 -11.83 -0.58 16.64
N VAL A 48 -10.69 0.07 16.39
CA VAL A 48 -9.60 -0.49 15.58
C VAL A 48 -9.00 -1.73 16.25
N ASP A 49 -8.86 -1.73 17.58
CA ASP A 49 -8.26 -2.86 18.29
C ASP A 49 -9.15 -4.11 18.17
N GLU A 50 -10.47 -3.96 18.29
CA GLU A 50 -11.42 -5.05 18.06
C GLU A 50 -11.38 -5.55 16.61
N LEU A 51 -11.40 -4.63 15.63
CA LEU A 51 -11.35 -5.00 14.21
C LEU A 51 -10.06 -5.74 13.87
N LEU A 52 -8.91 -5.27 14.37
CA LEU A 52 -7.62 -5.91 14.13
C LEU A 52 -7.52 -7.26 14.82
N ALA A 53 -8.03 -7.41 16.04
CA ALA A 53 -8.05 -8.67 16.77
C ALA A 53 -8.96 -9.71 16.10
N ALA A 54 -10.14 -9.30 15.62
CA ALA A 54 -11.09 -10.17 14.95
C ALA A 54 -10.60 -10.67 13.58
N THR A 55 -9.80 -9.85 12.89
CA THR A 55 -9.26 -10.16 11.55
C THR A 55 -7.89 -10.85 11.58
N GLU A 56 -7.26 -10.99 12.74
CA GLU A 56 -5.94 -11.59 12.89
C GLU A 56 -5.96 -13.10 12.54
N GLY A 57 -5.13 -13.51 11.57
CA GLY A 57 -5.00 -14.93 11.17
C GLY A 57 -6.08 -15.45 10.21
N ASN A 58 -7.00 -14.60 9.76
CA ASN A 58 -7.99 -14.95 8.72
C ASN A 58 -7.54 -14.52 7.30
N VAL A 59 -6.26 -14.20 7.12
CA VAL A 59 -5.64 -13.80 5.85
C VAL A 59 -5.22 -15.07 5.09
N ALA A 60 -6.20 -15.92 4.79
CA ALA A 60 -6.00 -17.11 4.00
C ALA A 60 -6.26 -16.81 2.51
N SER A 61 -5.33 -17.20 1.65
CA SER A 61 -5.51 -17.17 0.20
C SER A 61 -6.69 -18.08 -0.19
N ALA A 62 -7.22 -17.95 -1.40
CA ALA A 62 -8.30 -18.85 -1.86
C ALA A 62 -7.89 -20.34 -1.88
N ALA A 63 -6.60 -20.67 -1.76
CA ALA A 63 -6.05 -22.02 -1.80
C ALA A 63 -6.20 -22.79 -0.47
N ASP A 64 -6.09 -22.13 0.68
CA ASP A 64 -6.21 -22.78 2.01
C ASP A 64 -7.56 -23.46 2.21
N ARG A 65 -8.60 -22.97 1.51
CA ARG A 65 -9.95 -23.55 1.56
C ARG A 65 -10.10 -24.83 0.75
N ARG A 66 -9.23 -25.12 -0.24
CA ARG A 66 -9.27 -26.39 -0.97
C ARG A 66 -8.65 -27.53 -0.17
N GLU A 67 -7.61 -27.26 0.61
CA GLU A 67 -6.99 -28.29 1.44
C GLU A 67 -7.83 -28.63 2.68
N ALA A 68 -8.53 -27.67 3.27
CA ALA A 68 -9.48 -27.93 4.37
C ALA A 68 -10.75 -28.69 3.92
N ALA A 69 -11.13 -28.61 2.64
CA ALA A 69 -12.30 -29.30 2.10
C ALA A 69 -12.00 -30.76 1.67
N ASP A 70 -10.77 -31.06 1.25
CA ASP A 70 -10.33 -32.40 0.83
C ASP A 70 -9.61 -33.12 1.96
N GLY A 71 -10.37 -33.52 3.00
CA GLY A 71 -9.89 -34.16 4.24
C GLY A 71 -8.88 -35.31 4.10
N ARG A 72 -7.63 -34.99 3.80
CA ARG A 72 -6.49 -35.92 3.80
C ARG A 72 -5.77 -35.77 5.12
N ALA A 73 -6.12 -36.66 6.04
CA ALA A 73 -5.39 -36.86 7.28
C ALA A 73 -3.90 -37.12 7.00
N ALA A 74 -3.04 -36.20 7.43
CA ALA A 74 -1.61 -36.46 7.55
C ALA A 74 -1.39 -37.38 8.76
N THR A 75 -0.93 -38.60 8.50
CA THR A 75 -0.57 -39.57 9.52
C THR A 75 0.89 -39.41 9.96
N ASP A 76 1.05 -39.29 11.28
CA ASP A 76 2.14 -39.75 12.15
C ASP A 76 3.49 -39.01 12.17
N GLY A 77 3.95 -38.76 13.40
CA GLY A 77 5.19 -38.05 13.72
C GLY A 77 5.28 -37.58 15.18
N SER A 78 5.01 -38.48 16.14
CA SER A 78 5.21 -38.35 17.60
C SER A 78 6.05 -37.17 18.17
N ARG A 79 5.43 -36.34 19.02
CA ARG A 79 6.07 -35.69 20.18
C ARG A 79 5.04 -35.43 21.28
N GLU A 80 5.29 -35.99 22.46
CA GLU A 80 4.45 -35.87 23.66
C GLU A 80 4.46 -34.44 24.24
N PRO A 81 3.41 -34.04 24.99
CA PRO A 81 3.15 -32.66 25.36
C PRO A 81 3.84 -32.28 26.68
N GLN A 82 4.60 -31.18 26.66
CA GLN A 82 4.98 -30.48 27.89
C GLN A 82 3.99 -29.34 28.12
N THR A 83 3.20 -29.51 29.17
CA THR A 83 2.33 -28.49 29.74
C THR A 83 3.15 -27.45 30.48
N ASP A 84 2.98 -26.17 30.17
CA ASP A 84 3.12 -25.11 31.16
C ASP A 84 2.02 -24.06 30.94
N GLY A 85 1.39 -23.70 32.05
CA GLY A 85 0.13 -22.98 32.09
C GLY A 85 0.31 -21.47 31.92
N GLY A 86 -0.28 -20.95 30.86
CA GLY A 86 -0.71 -19.57 30.72
C GLY A 86 -2.02 -19.63 29.96
N ALA A 87 -3.08 -19.01 30.46
CA ALA A 87 -4.39 -19.00 29.83
C ALA A 87 -4.33 -18.25 28.48
N ALA A 88 -3.83 -18.90 27.44
CA ALA A 88 -4.02 -18.49 26.07
C ALA A 88 -5.47 -18.85 25.72
N ALA A 89 -6.31 -17.83 25.62
CA ALA A 89 -7.62 -17.96 25.01
C ALA A 89 -7.41 -18.65 23.66
N VAL A 90 -8.00 -19.82 23.51
CA VAL A 90 -8.05 -20.57 22.25
C VAL A 90 -8.64 -19.63 21.21
N LYS A 91 -7.79 -19.15 20.29
CA LYS A 91 -8.20 -18.29 19.17
C LYS A 91 -9.26 -19.05 18.39
N GLN A 92 -10.51 -18.60 18.52
CA GLN A 92 -11.63 -19.18 17.78
C GLN A 92 -11.53 -18.68 16.34
N HIS A 93 -11.03 -19.52 15.44
CA HIS A 93 -11.27 -19.35 14.00
C HIS A 93 -12.77 -19.55 13.78
N GLY A 94 -13.52 -18.43 13.75
CA GLY A 94 -14.90 -18.44 13.30
C GLY A 94 -14.98 -18.65 11.80
N ASP A 95 -16.11 -19.14 11.30
CA ASP A 95 -16.36 -19.35 9.85
C ASP A 95 -16.36 -18.05 9.02
N GLN A 96 -16.20 -16.89 9.66
CA GLN A 96 -16.21 -15.56 9.05
C GLN A 96 -14.78 -15.12 8.70
N ALA A 97 -14.53 -14.82 7.42
CA ALA A 97 -13.22 -14.39 6.93
C ALA A 97 -13.23 -12.89 6.59
N GLY A 98 -12.11 -12.20 6.82
CA GLY A 98 -12.00 -10.77 6.57
C GLY A 98 -12.75 -9.91 7.58
N VAL A 99 -13.12 -8.69 7.20
CA VAL A 99 -13.68 -7.67 8.10
C VAL A 99 -14.95 -8.15 8.82
N VAL A 100 -15.73 -9.04 8.21
CA VAL A 100 -16.96 -9.62 8.81
C VAL A 100 -16.73 -10.50 10.04
N ALA A 101 -15.49 -10.80 10.37
CA ALA A 101 -15.15 -11.41 11.66
C ALA A 101 -15.34 -10.42 12.84
N SER A 102 -15.25 -9.11 12.59
CA SER A 102 -15.49 -8.06 13.58
C SER A 102 -16.98 -7.93 13.90
N ALA A 103 -17.30 -7.66 15.17
CA ALA A 103 -18.67 -7.38 15.61
C ALA A 103 -19.24 -6.06 15.03
N GLN A 104 -18.37 -5.18 14.52
CA GLN A 104 -18.73 -3.90 13.89
C GLN A 104 -19.11 -4.05 12.41
N ALA A 105 -18.85 -5.22 11.83
CA ALA A 105 -18.97 -5.44 10.41
C ALA A 105 -20.26 -6.17 10.02
N ARG A 106 -20.69 -5.92 8.78
CA ARG A 106 -21.78 -6.65 8.12
C ARG A 106 -21.29 -7.24 6.79
N PRO A 107 -21.74 -8.46 6.42
CA PRO A 107 -21.44 -9.01 5.12
C PRO A 107 -22.12 -8.23 4.00
N THR A 108 -21.43 -8.09 2.87
CA THR A 108 -21.98 -7.49 1.64
C THR A 108 -21.19 -8.00 0.43
N GLU A 109 -21.87 -8.09 -0.71
CA GLU A 109 -21.23 -8.40 -2.00
C GLU A 109 -20.75 -7.13 -2.71
N THR A 110 -21.12 -5.94 -2.20
CA THR A 110 -20.82 -4.63 -2.80
C THR A 110 -20.11 -3.69 -1.82
N PRO A 111 -18.99 -4.10 -1.20
CA PRO A 111 -18.33 -3.35 -0.12
C PRO A 111 -17.88 -1.94 -0.53
N ILE A 112 -17.42 -1.75 -1.77
CA ILE A 112 -17.00 -0.43 -2.27
C ILE A 112 -18.21 0.49 -2.45
N ALA A 113 -19.27 0.02 -3.11
CA ALA A 113 -20.52 0.78 -3.25
C ALA A 113 -21.16 1.09 -1.91
N ASP A 114 -21.09 0.17 -0.95
CA ASP A 114 -21.56 0.39 0.42
C ASP A 114 -20.71 1.45 1.15
N THR A 115 -19.41 1.56 0.85
CA THR A 115 -18.56 2.63 1.38
C THR A 115 -18.89 3.97 0.74
N ILE A 116 -19.13 3.98 -0.57
CA ILE A 116 -19.60 5.17 -1.31
C ILE A 116 -20.94 5.67 -0.75
N ALA A 117 -21.85 4.77 -0.35
CA ALA A 117 -23.12 5.15 0.27
C ALA A 117 -22.96 5.87 1.63
N GLU A 118 -21.81 5.77 2.27
CA GLU A 118 -21.46 6.45 3.54
C GLU A 118 -20.64 7.73 3.32
N SER A 119 -20.48 8.18 2.06
CA SER A 119 -19.54 9.25 1.67
C SER A 119 -19.76 10.59 2.37
N ASP A 120 -21.00 10.93 2.74
CA ASP A 120 -21.32 12.16 3.50
C ASP A 120 -20.58 12.21 4.86
N ALA A 121 -20.20 11.05 5.38
CA ALA A 121 -19.48 10.90 6.64
C ALA A 121 -17.95 10.77 6.48
N ILE A 122 -17.41 10.82 5.26
CA ILE A 122 -16.02 10.49 4.95
C ILE A 122 -15.34 11.70 4.29
N ASP A 123 -14.29 12.23 4.91
CA ASP A 123 -13.46 13.30 4.33
C ASP A 123 -12.41 12.74 3.34
N ALA A 124 -11.98 11.50 3.55
CA ALA A 124 -10.91 10.88 2.78
C ALA A 124 -11.04 9.35 2.70
N VAL A 125 -10.55 8.75 1.61
CA VAL A 125 -10.51 7.29 1.44
C VAL A 125 -9.08 6.87 1.12
N LEU A 126 -8.53 5.96 1.92
CA LEU A 126 -7.29 5.26 1.60
C LEU A 126 -7.62 3.96 0.85
N ILE A 127 -7.18 3.87 -0.40
CA ILE A 127 -7.33 2.71 -1.27
C ILE A 127 -6.11 1.80 -1.06
N ALA A 128 -6.24 0.86 -0.12
CA ALA A 128 -5.24 -0.16 0.20
C ALA A 128 -5.56 -1.50 -0.48
N LEU A 129 -6.10 -1.43 -1.70
CA LEU A 129 -6.45 -2.58 -2.53
C LEU A 129 -5.26 -2.95 -3.45
N PRO A 130 -5.01 -4.25 -3.69
CA PRO A 130 -4.04 -4.64 -4.70
C PRO A 130 -4.55 -4.28 -6.10
N ASN A 131 -3.69 -3.74 -6.96
CA ASN A 131 -4.06 -3.35 -8.32
C ASN A 131 -3.63 -4.41 -9.33
N LEU A 132 -4.20 -5.61 -9.21
CA LEU A 132 -3.91 -6.75 -10.10
C LEU A 132 -4.51 -6.57 -11.50
N GLU A 133 -5.50 -5.70 -11.63
CA GLU A 133 -6.03 -5.20 -12.90
C GLU A 133 -5.64 -3.73 -13.00
N HIS A 134 -4.97 -3.33 -14.09
CA HIS A 134 -4.32 -2.02 -14.17
C HIS A 134 -5.27 -0.82 -14.01
N ASP A 135 -6.55 -1.01 -14.29
CA ASP A 135 -7.62 0.00 -14.22
C ASP A 135 -8.46 -0.07 -12.95
N PHE A 136 -8.27 -1.05 -12.06
CA PHE A 136 -9.16 -1.24 -10.91
C PHE A 136 -9.21 -0.01 -9.99
N ILE A 137 -8.07 0.55 -9.57
CA ILE A 137 -8.06 1.77 -8.75
C ILE A 137 -8.64 2.99 -9.49
N PRO A 138 -8.26 3.28 -10.75
CA PRO A 138 -8.91 4.32 -11.55
C PRO A 138 -10.44 4.16 -11.69
N GLU A 139 -10.95 2.93 -11.83
CA GLU A 139 -12.38 2.65 -11.90
C GLU A 139 -13.06 2.88 -10.55
N VAL A 140 -12.47 2.41 -9.43
CA VAL A 140 -12.97 2.73 -8.09
C VAL A 140 -13.07 4.25 -7.88
N ALA A 141 -12.03 5.00 -8.26
CA ALA A 141 -12.05 6.46 -8.18
C ALA A 141 -13.17 7.09 -9.04
N SER A 142 -13.44 6.49 -10.21
CA SER A 142 -14.51 6.91 -11.10
C SER A 142 -15.90 6.59 -10.52
N GLU A 143 -16.06 5.50 -9.78
CA GLU A 143 -17.29 5.18 -9.05
C GLU A 143 -17.59 6.22 -7.95
N PHE A 144 -16.58 6.65 -7.19
CA PHE A 144 -16.72 7.75 -6.22
C PHE A 144 -17.15 9.06 -6.91
N ALA A 145 -16.47 9.44 -8.01
CA ALA A 145 -16.82 10.62 -8.78
C ALA A 145 -18.26 10.57 -9.32
N ALA A 146 -18.67 9.42 -9.89
CA ALA A 146 -20.01 9.22 -10.43
C ALA A 146 -21.11 9.26 -9.35
N ALA A 147 -20.77 8.93 -8.10
CA ALA A 147 -21.66 9.04 -6.95
C ALA A 147 -21.72 10.45 -6.35
N GLY A 148 -20.94 11.41 -6.88
CA GLY A 148 -20.89 12.78 -6.38
C GLY A 148 -20.10 12.94 -5.08
N TYR A 149 -19.14 12.05 -4.83
CA TYR A 149 -18.22 12.21 -3.70
C TYR A 149 -17.34 13.44 -3.89
N GLU A 150 -17.37 14.35 -2.91
CA GLU A 150 -16.44 15.48 -2.79
C GLU A 150 -15.49 15.20 -1.62
N GLY A 151 -14.20 15.02 -1.89
CA GLY A 151 -13.24 14.69 -0.84
C GLY A 151 -11.92 14.18 -1.38
N VAL A 152 -11.22 13.39 -0.58
CA VAL A 152 -9.88 12.89 -0.92
C VAL A 152 -9.89 11.41 -1.20
N LEU A 153 -9.18 11.00 -2.23
CA LEU A 153 -8.81 9.60 -2.49
C LEU A 153 -7.29 9.50 -2.46
N VAL A 154 -6.74 8.48 -1.78
CA VAL A 154 -5.30 8.25 -1.69
C VAL A 154 -5.02 6.79 -1.99
N ASP A 155 -4.05 6.51 -2.85
CA ASP A 155 -3.54 5.15 -3.06
C ASP A 155 -2.07 5.01 -2.67
N VAL A 156 -1.59 3.77 -2.68
CA VAL A 156 -0.17 3.42 -2.47
C VAL A 156 0.37 2.59 -3.64
N LEU A 157 -0.07 2.91 -4.86
CA LEU A 157 0.29 2.20 -6.08
C LEU A 157 1.77 2.29 -6.41
N LYS A 158 2.30 1.22 -7.04
CA LYS A 158 3.69 1.16 -7.49
C LYS A 158 3.90 1.51 -8.98
N ARG A 159 2.96 1.19 -9.87
CA ARG A 159 3.21 1.10 -11.32
C ARG A 159 2.94 2.39 -12.09
N SER A 160 3.87 2.76 -12.97
CA SER A 160 3.83 3.97 -13.81
C SER A 160 2.58 4.04 -14.70
N ARG A 161 2.19 2.92 -15.30
CA ARG A 161 1.02 2.87 -16.21
C ARG A 161 -0.28 3.37 -15.55
N VAL A 162 -0.45 3.15 -14.26
CA VAL A 162 -1.70 3.50 -13.55
C VAL A 162 -1.79 5.01 -13.34
N ILE A 163 -0.66 5.70 -13.18
CA ILE A 163 -0.62 7.16 -13.05
C ILE A 163 -1.18 7.83 -14.30
N GLY A 164 -0.82 7.33 -15.50
CA GLY A 164 -1.37 7.83 -16.76
C GLY A 164 -2.91 7.69 -16.84
N LEU A 165 -3.46 6.58 -16.36
CA LEU A 165 -4.92 6.37 -16.31
C LEU A 165 -5.63 7.32 -15.34
N LEU A 166 -4.96 7.71 -14.25
CA LEU A 166 -5.48 8.71 -13.31
C LEU A 166 -5.41 10.11 -13.92
N ASP A 167 -4.32 10.45 -14.62
CA ASP A 167 -4.16 11.75 -15.29
C ASP A 167 -5.22 11.95 -16.39
N GLU A 168 -5.60 10.89 -17.13
CA GLU A 168 -6.72 10.91 -18.08
C GLU A 168 -8.08 11.27 -17.43
N ARG A 169 -8.21 11.07 -16.11
CA ARG A 169 -9.42 11.34 -15.32
C ARG A 169 -9.33 12.64 -14.50
N ALA A 170 -8.25 13.40 -14.62
CA ALA A 170 -8.01 14.60 -13.81
C ALA A 170 -9.15 15.63 -13.91
N GLU A 171 -9.65 15.91 -15.12
CA GLU A 171 -10.77 16.85 -15.33
C GLU A 171 -12.04 16.37 -14.61
N THR A 172 -12.36 15.08 -14.67
CA THR A 172 -13.49 14.49 -13.94
C THR A 172 -13.34 14.66 -12.44
N PHE A 173 -12.13 14.47 -11.90
CA PHE A 173 -11.87 14.66 -10.46
C PHE A 173 -11.97 16.13 -10.06
N GLU A 174 -11.48 17.05 -10.90
CA GLU A 174 -11.66 18.49 -10.68
C GLU A 174 -13.13 18.91 -10.65
N GLU A 175 -13.93 18.44 -11.62
CA GLU A 175 -15.37 18.72 -11.70
C GLU A 175 -16.16 18.12 -10.54
N SER A 176 -15.70 16.99 -10.01
CA SER A 176 -16.35 16.27 -8.90
C SER A 176 -15.89 16.74 -7.52
N GLY A 177 -14.98 17.72 -7.42
CA GLY A 177 -14.43 18.16 -6.14
C GLY A 177 -13.53 17.13 -5.45
N ILE A 178 -12.94 16.21 -6.22
CA ILE A 178 -12.04 15.16 -5.73
C ILE A 178 -10.58 15.62 -5.82
N THR A 179 -9.85 15.45 -4.73
CA THR A 179 -8.39 15.55 -4.68
C THR A 179 -7.83 14.12 -4.59
N PHE A 180 -7.28 13.62 -5.69
CA PHE A 180 -6.66 12.30 -5.74
C PHE A 180 -5.17 12.41 -5.45
N VAL A 181 -4.65 11.62 -4.51
CA VAL A 181 -3.20 11.51 -4.21
C VAL A 181 -2.70 10.13 -4.57
N CYS A 182 -1.98 10.04 -5.70
CA CYS A 182 -1.45 8.80 -6.25
C CYS A 182 -0.05 8.49 -5.72
N GLY A 183 0.27 7.20 -5.58
CA GLY A 183 1.60 6.70 -5.22
C GLY A 183 2.08 7.20 -3.85
N ALA A 184 1.22 7.20 -2.83
CA ALA A 184 1.52 7.82 -1.53
C ALA A 184 2.21 6.88 -0.51
N GLY A 185 2.88 5.82 -0.99
CA GLY A 185 3.50 4.79 -0.15
C GLY A 185 4.94 5.10 0.27
N ALA A 186 5.82 4.10 0.15
CA ALA A 186 7.25 4.25 0.41
C ALA A 186 7.98 4.70 -0.86
N THR A 187 7.87 3.90 -1.90
CA THR A 187 8.27 4.19 -3.27
C THR A 187 7.16 3.58 -4.13
N PRO A 188 6.51 4.36 -5.00
CA PRO A 188 6.44 5.80 -4.93
C PRO A 188 5.87 6.27 -3.58
N GLY A 189 6.19 7.51 -3.19
CA GLY A 189 5.70 8.11 -1.95
C GLY A 189 6.80 8.85 -1.20
N PHE A 190 7.25 8.26 -0.09
CA PHE A 190 8.27 8.85 0.76
C PHE A 190 9.57 9.16 0.02
N LEU A 191 10.09 8.21 -0.77
CA LEU A 191 11.35 8.36 -1.49
C LEU A 191 11.21 9.30 -2.68
N THR A 192 10.07 9.29 -3.39
CA THR A 192 9.77 10.25 -4.46
C THR A 192 9.75 11.68 -3.93
N GLY A 193 9.08 11.92 -2.80
CA GLY A 193 9.06 13.22 -2.14
C GLY A 193 10.45 13.65 -1.64
N ALA A 194 11.24 12.71 -1.11
CA ALA A 194 12.63 12.98 -0.72
C ALA A 194 13.51 13.33 -1.93
N ALA A 195 13.35 12.65 -3.06
CA ALA A 195 14.04 12.96 -4.31
C ALA A 195 13.68 14.37 -4.81
N ALA A 196 12.39 14.74 -4.78
CA ALA A 196 11.94 16.08 -5.16
C ALA A 196 12.56 17.19 -4.30
N LEU A 197 12.76 16.93 -3.00
CA LEU A 197 13.47 17.85 -2.10
C LEU A 197 14.97 17.91 -2.40
N ALA A 198 15.61 16.75 -2.59
CA ALA A 198 17.04 16.65 -2.87
C ALA A 198 17.43 17.32 -4.21
N ALA A 199 16.52 17.27 -5.20
CA ALA A 199 16.69 17.85 -6.53
C ALA A 199 16.91 19.38 -6.51
N GLN A 200 16.41 20.09 -5.49
CA GLN A 200 16.47 21.56 -5.42
C GLN A 200 17.89 22.14 -5.32
N SER A 201 18.91 21.31 -5.13
CA SER A 201 20.32 21.72 -5.12
C SER A 201 20.93 21.82 -6.52
N PHE A 202 20.25 21.27 -7.54
CA PHE A 202 20.79 21.07 -8.88
C PHE A 202 20.10 21.99 -9.88
N VAL A 203 20.86 22.46 -10.87
CA VAL A 203 20.31 23.14 -12.06
C VAL A 203 19.88 22.14 -13.13
N GLU A 204 20.36 20.91 -13.03
CA GLU A 204 20.05 19.78 -13.90
C GLU A 204 20.21 18.50 -13.08
N VAL A 205 19.15 17.69 -13.01
CA VAL A 205 19.19 16.35 -12.41
C VAL A 205 19.57 15.35 -13.50
N GLU A 206 20.61 14.57 -13.24
CA GLU A 206 21.14 13.58 -14.18
C GLU A 206 20.62 12.16 -13.90
N SER A 207 20.42 11.80 -12.62
CA SER A 207 19.83 10.51 -12.25
C SER A 207 19.13 10.57 -10.90
N VAL A 208 18.11 9.72 -10.76
CA VAL A 208 17.48 9.37 -9.48
C VAL A 208 17.50 7.85 -9.34
N ASP A 209 18.26 7.38 -8.36
CA ASP A 209 18.48 5.95 -8.13
C ASP A 209 17.83 5.53 -6.81
N ILE A 210 16.79 4.71 -6.88
CA ILE A 210 16.08 4.16 -5.72
C ILE A 210 16.49 2.70 -5.54
N HIS A 211 17.00 2.37 -4.36
CA HIS A 211 17.33 1.01 -3.98
C HIS A 211 16.64 0.64 -2.68
N TRP A 212 15.69 -0.29 -2.71
CA TRP A 212 14.91 -0.67 -1.53
C TRP A 212 15.34 -2.03 -0.95
N GLY A 213 15.04 -2.22 0.33
CA GLY A 213 15.29 -3.47 1.04
C GLY A 213 14.08 -3.84 1.90
N VAL A 214 13.55 -5.04 1.69
CA VAL A 214 12.39 -5.54 2.43
C VAL A 214 12.71 -6.89 3.05
N GLY A 215 12.66 -6.93 4.38
CA GLY A 215 12.48 -8.16 5.15
C GLY A 215 11.01 -8.28 5.57
N LEU A 216 10.44 -9.49 5.51
CA LEU A 216 9.02 -9.71 5.78
C LEU A 216 8.73 -9.93 7.27
N LYS A 217 8.81 -8.85 8.07
CA LYS A 217 8.57 -8.88 9.52
C LYS A 217 7.24 -9.48 9.99
N SER A 218 6.20 -9.42 9.16
CA SER A 218 4.90 -10.05 9.46
C SER A 218 4.80 -11.49 8.93
N GLY A 219 5.90 -12.06 8.45
CA GLY A 219 5.95 -13.36 7.82
C GLY A 219 5.52 -13.34 6.35
N TYR A 220 5.91 -14.39 5.64
CA TYR A 220 5.65 -14.55 4.21
C TYR A 220 4.15 -14.69 3.88
N GLU A 221 3.39 -15.44 4.69
CA GLU A 221 1.96 -15.71 4.46
C GLU A 221 1.12 -14.42 4.36
N ASP A 222 1.31 -13.49 5.31
CA ASP A 222 0.60 -12.21 5.34
C ASP A 222 0.98 -11.27 4.18
N ASN A 223 2.07 -11.56 3.47
CA ASN A 223 2.62 -10.73 2.39
C ASN A 223 2.63 -11.42 1.02
N ARG A 224 2.06 -12.63 0.87
CA ARG A 224 2.04 -13.36 -0.42
C ARG A 224 1.52 -12.54 -1.59
N GLY A 225 0.53 -11.67 -1.37
CA GLY A 225 0.02 -10.76 -2.40
C GLY A 225 1.09 -9.80 -2.92
N THR A 226 1.86 -9.20 -2.01
CA THR A 226 2.99 -8.32 -2.32
C THR A 226 4.11 -9.08 -3.02
N VAL A 227 4.45 -10.28 -2.54
CA VAL A 227 5.50 -11.11 -3.18
C VAL A 227 5.10 -11.49 -4.61
N ARG A 228 3.83 -11.85 -4.84
CA ARG A 228 3.31 -12.12 -6.19
C ARG A 228 3.41 -10.88 -7.08
N GLU A 229 3.12 -9.69 -6.56
CA GLU A 229 3.28 -8.44 -7.31
C GLU A 229 4.75 -8.17 -7.66
N ASP A 230 5.67 -8.39 -6.72
CA ASP A 230 7.11 -8.17 -6.96
C ASP A 230 7.66 -9.18 -7.98
N ILE A 231 7.24 -10.45 -7.96
CA ILE A 231 7.61 -11.47 -8.96
C ILE A 231 7.28 -11.03 -10.40
N ALA A 232 6.25 -10.21 -10.60
CA ALA A 232 5.91 -9.68 -11.92
C ALA A 232 7.02 -8.81 -12.55
N HIS A 233 8.04 -8.43 -11.78
CA HIS A 233 9.22 -7.69 -12.24
C HIS A 233 10.43 -8.58 -12.53
N LEU A 234 10.34 -9.90 -12.29
CA LEU A 234 11.42 -10.82 -12.63
C LEU A 234 11.50 -11.04 -14.16
N PRO A 235 12.71 -11.29 -14.70
CA PRO A 235 12.86 -11.65 -16.10
C PRO A 235 11.99 -12.83 -16.51
N GLY A 236 11.13 -12.63 -17.51
CA GLY A 236 10.22 -13.66 -18.00
C GLY A 236 8.83 -13.70 -17.33
N TYR A 237 8.59 -12.80 -16.37
CA TYR A 237 7.29 -12.57 -15.76
C TYR A 237 6.76 -11.18 -16.12
N ASP A 238 5.46 -11.03 -15.95
CA ASP A 238 4.69 -9.80 -16.07
C ASP A 238 3.46 -9.92 -15.13
N ILE A 239 2.60 -8.90 -15.09
CA ILE A 239 1.45 -8.94 -14.18
C ILE A 239 0.48 -10.07 -14.49
N GLU A 240 0.31 -10.41 -15.78
CA GLU A 240 -0.67 -11.40 -16.22
C GLU A 240 -0.20 -12.80 -15.82
N SER A 241 1.06 -13.11 -16.09
CA SER A 241 1.69 -14.36 -15.71
C SER A 241 1.83 -14.50 -14.20
N ALA A 242 2.23 -13.44 -13.47
CA ALA A 242 2.33 -13.47 -12.01
C ALA A 242 0.98 -13.70 -11.32
N ARG A 243 -0.11 -13.12 -11.86
CA ARG A 243 -1.47 -13.31 -11.34
C ARG A 243 -1.91 -14.77 -11.40
N ASP A 244 -1.53 -15.47 -12.46
CA ASP A 244 -1.97 -16.84 -12.72
C ASP A 244 -1.12 -17.88 -11.97
N LEU A 245 -0.02 -17.47 -11.30
CA LEU A 245 0.81 -18.35 -10.49
C LEU A 245 0.05 -18.91 -9.28
N SER A 246 0.05 -20.24 -9.17
CA SER A 246 -0.35 -20.95 -7.97
C SER A 246 0.64 -20.74 -6.83
N ASP A 247 0.18 -20.97 -5.59
CA ASP A 247 1.02 -20.79 -4.42
C ASP A 247 2.27 -21.70 -4.46
N GLY A 248 2.15 -22.93 -4.98
CA GLY A 248 3.30 -23.82 -5.16
C GLY A 248 4.30 -23.37 -6.26
N GLU A 249 3.84 -22.65 -7.28
CA GLU A 249 4.73 -22.05 -8.28
C GLU A 249 5.48 -20.85 -7.71
N ILE A 250 4.83 -20.04 -6.87
CA ILE A 250 5.49 -18.95 -6.15
C ILE A 250 6.56 -19.49 -5.21
N GLU A 251 6.27 -20.55 -4.44
CA GLU A 251 7.28 -21.20 -3.59
C GLU A 251 8.48 -21.71 -4.41
N ALA A 252 8.23 -22.29 -5.58
CA ALA A 252 9.31 -22.78 -6.44
C ALA A 252 10.22 -21.63 -6.92
N ILE A 253 9.65 -20.48 -7.27
CA ILE A 253 10.41 -19.27 -7.63
C ILE A 253 11.20 -18.78 -6.42
N VAL A 254 10.56 -18.66 -5.26
CA VAL A 254 11.20 -18.25 -4.01
C VAL A 254 12.39 -19.16 -3.67
N ASP A 255 12.22 -20.48 -3.79
CA ASP A 255 13.25 -21.46 -3.52
C ASP A 255 14.40 -21.43 -4.55
N GLU A 256 14.11 -21.15 -5.82
CA GLU A 256 15.14 -20.95 -6.87
C GLU A 256 16.05 -19.76 -6.54
N HIS A 257 15.52 -18.76 -5.83
CA HIS A 257 16.22 -17.57 -5.37
C HIS A 257 16.72 -17.68 -3.92
N ASP A 258 16.73 -18.88 -3.31
CA ASP A 258 17.13 -19.09 -1.92
C ASP A 258 16.38 -18.18 -0.91
N GLY A 259 15.16 -17.75 -1.25
CA GLY A 259 14.35 -16.83 -0.46
C GLY A 259 14.77 -15.36 -0.51
N VAL A 260 15.78 -15.01 -1.30
CA VAL A 260 16.27 -13.64 -1.46
C VAL A 260 16.24 -13.26 -2.93
N ILE A 261 15.28 -12.40 -3.28
CA ILE A 261 15.02 -12.00 -4.67
C ILE A 261 15.56 -10.58 -4.89
N GLU A 262 16.41 -10.43 -5.90
CA GLU A 262 16.96 -9.14 -6.33
C GLU A 262 16.22 -8.65 -7.59
N PHE A 263 15.89 -7.38 -7.60
CA PHE A 263 15.18 -6.71 -8.68
C PHE A 263 16.00 -5.53 -9.19
N GLU A 264 16.11 -5.44 -10.50
CA GLU A 264 16.77 -4.34 -11.22
C GLU A 264 15.77 -3.73 -12.19
N ASP A 265 15.81 -2.41 -12.34
CA ASP A 265 15.08 -1.65 -13.36
C ASP A 265 13.57 -1.98 -13.42
N MET A 266 12.92 -1.92 -12.26
CA MET A 266 11.49 -2.20 -12.10
C MET A 266 10.65 -1.07 -12.71
N GLU A 267 9.56 -1.42 -13.41
CA GLU A 267 8.49 -0.45 -13.71
C GLU A 267 7.97 0.15 -12.41
N HIS A 268 8.12 1.46 -12.25
CA HIS A 268 7.79 2.10 -11.00
C HIS A 268 7.48 3.59 -11.14
N ALA A 269 6.31 4.01 -10.67
CA ALA A 269 5.72 5.33 -10.89
C ALA A 269 6.53 6.51 -10.33
N ASP A 270 7.61 6.27 -9.59
CA ASP A 270 8.57 7.32 -9.23
C ASP A 270 9.04 8.09 -10.47
N ASP A 271 9.24 7.38 -11.59
CA ASP A 271 9.67 7.94 -12.87
C ASP A 271 8.72 9.02 -13.40
N VAL A 272 7.45 8.67 -13.62
CA VAL A 272 6.39 9.54 -14.15
C VAL A 272 6.06 10.63 -13.14
N LEU A 273 6.09 10.34 -11.84
CA LEU A 273 5.77 11.33 -10.81
C LEU A 273 6.86 12.42 -10.71
N LEU A 274 8.15 12.06 -10.86
CA LEU A 274 9.25 13.03 -10.89
C LEU A 274 9.29 13.81 -12.21
N GLU A 275 9.02 13.14 -13.34
CA GLU A 275 8.92 13.78 -14.66
C GLU A 275 7.77 14.79 -14.71
N ARG A 276 6.58 14.40 -14.22
CA ARG A 276 5.41 15.28 -14.14
C ARG A 276 5.68 16.52 -13.29
N ALA A 277 6.48 16.40 -12.24
CA ALA A 277 6.90 17.51 -11.39
C ALA A 277 8.02 18.38 -12.01
N GLY A 278 8.52 18.03 -13.20
CA GLY A 278 9.56 18.76 -13.92
C GLY A 278 10.96 18.61 -13.31
N ILE A 279 11.22 17.50 -12.62
CA ILE A 279 12.49 17.26 -11.92
C ILE A 279 13.54 16.66 -12.87
N CYS A 280 13.20 15.58 -13.57
CA CYS A 280 14.04 14.90 -14.55
C CYS A 280 13.16 14.08 -15.51
N ASP A 281 13.70 13.70 -16.67
CA ASP A 281 13.00 12.77 -17.57
C ASP A 281 12.84 11.39 -16.91
N ALA A 282 11.75 10.68 -17.21
CA ALA A 282 11.44 9.38 -16.61
C ALA A 282 12.56 8.34 -16.82
N GLU A 283 13.26 8.40 -17.96
CA GLU A 283 14.39 7.51 -18.28
C GLU A 283 15.62 7.69 -17.36
N ASN A 284 15.67 8.77 -16.58
CA ASN A 284 16.74 9.02 -15.62
C ASN A 284 16.42 8.49 -14.22
N VAL A 285 15.27 7.83 -14.04
CA VAL A 285 14.83 7.26 -12.76
C VAL A 285 14.94 5.74 -12.83
N THR A 286 15.74 5.16 -11.92
CA THR A 286 15.90 3.71 -11.81
C THR A 286 15.42 3.24 -10.44
N VAL A 287 14.61 2.19 -10.41
CA VAL A 287 14.11 1.57 -9.17
C VAL A 287 14.47 0.09 -9.14
N GLY A 288 15.07 -0.35 -8.03
CA GLY A 288 15.38 -1.76 -7.79
C GLY A 288 15.50 -2.05 -6.30
N GLY A 289 15.77 -3.29 -5.93
CA GLY A 289 15.92 -3.65 -4.53
C GLY A 289 16.01 -5.13 -4.24
N VAL A 290 16.00 -5.45 -2.95
CA VAL A 290 16.16 -6.82 -2.46
C VAL A 290 15.03 -7.18 -1.50
N LEU A 291 14.33 -8.27 -1.81
CA LEU A 291 13.30 -8.87 -0.97
C LEU A 291 13.84 -10.15 -0.33
N ASP A 292 13.93 -10.19 0.99
CA ASP A 292 14.19 -11.40 1.76
C ASP A 292 12.87 -11.88 2.40
N VAL A 293 12.34 -13.00 1.90
CA VAL A 293 11.09 -13.57 2.41
C VAL A 293 11.29 -14.49 3.62
N ARG A 294 12.54 -14.80 3.96
CA ARG A 294 12.93 -15.71 5.05
C ARG A 294 13.37 -14.96 6.30
N ASN A 295 13.65 -13.66 6.20
CA ASN A 295 14.09 -12.83 7.30
C ASN A 295 13.23 -11.57 7.47
N ASP A 296 13.06 -11.16 8.73
CA ASP A 296 12.35 -9.95 9.12
C ASP A 296 13.23 -8.69 8.98
N GLU A 297 14.56 -8.87 9.10
CA GLU A 297 15.54 -7.81 8.96
C GLU A 297 15.66 -7.38 7.50
N LYS A 298 15.82 -6.07 7.24
CA LYS A 298 16.05 -5.61 5.88
C LYS A 298 17.36 -6.19 5.34
N PRO A 299 17.35 -6.77 4.13
CA PRO A 299 18.57 -7.30 3.51
C PRO A 299 19.54 -6.19 3.07
N THR A 300 19.04 -4.97 2.90
CA THR A 300 19.80 -3.78 2.52
C THR A 300 19.10 -2.51 3.01
N THR A 301 19.86 -1.45 3.24
CA THR A 301 19.31 -0.15 3.61
C THR A 301 18.58 0.45 2.42
N THR A 302 17.33 0.89 2.66
CA THR A 302 16.52 1.52 1.62
C THR A 302 16.96 2.96 1.41
N THR A 303 17.27 3.35 0.18
CA THR A 303 17.80 4.66 -0.16
C THR A 303 17.18 5.25 -1.42
N VAL A 304 17.26 6.57 -1.54
CA VAL A 304 17.17 7.29 -2.81
C VAL A 304 18.36 8.23 -2.95
N SER A 305 19.02 8.19 -4.10
CA SER A 305 20.13 9.06 -4.45
C SER A 305 19.77 9.92 -5.64
N VAL A 306 19.93 11.24 -5.51
CA VAL A 306 19.71 12.21 -6.59
C VAL A 306 21.05 12.79 -6.99
N THR A 307 21.46 12.50 -8.23
CA THR A 307 22.70 12.99 -8.81
C THR A 307 22.40 14.09 -9.82
N GLY A 308 23.16 15.19 -9.77
CA GLY A 308 22.97 16.28 -10.70
C GLY A 308 24.13 17.26 -10.70
N LYS A 309 23.95 18.33 -11.47
CA LYS A 309 24.91 19.42 -11.61
C LYS A 309 24.43 20.66 -10.86
N THR A 310 25.29 21.27 -10.07
CA THR A 310 24.98 22.50 -9.33
C THR A 310 25.15 23.75 -10.20
N PHE A 311 24.70 24.90 -9.71
CA PHE A 311 24.88 26.18 -10.40
C PHE A 311 26.38 26.59 -10.51
N ASP A 312 27.24 26.05 -9.64
CA ASP A 312 28.70 26.23 -9.70
C ASP A 312 29.37 25.34 -10.77
N GLY A 313 28.60 24.46 -11.42
CA GLY A 313 29.08 23.54 -12.45
C GLY A 313 29.64 22.22 -11.92
N GLU A 314 29.57 22.00 -10.61
CA GLU A 314 30.02 20.77 -9.95
C GLU A 314 28.97 19.67 -10.07
N ARG A 315 29.41 18.43 -10.25
CA ARG A 315 28.54 17.25 -10.19
C ARG A 315 28.55 16.68 -8.78
N ALA A 316 27.39 16.46 -8.18
CA ALA A 316 27.26 15.92 -6.83
C ALA A 316 26.04 15.01 -6.69
N THR A 317 26.01 14.23 -5.61
CA THR A 317 24.90 13.32 -5.27
C THR A 317 24.44 13.60 -3.84
N ASN A 318 23.12 13.78 -3.67
CA ASN A 318 22.45 13.82 -2.38
C ASN A 318 21.78 12.46 -2.14
N THR A 319 21.94 11.87 -0.94
CA THR A 319 21.35 10.57 -0.59
C THR A 319 20.46 10.70 0.64
N PHE A 320 19.27 10.09 0.58
CA PHE A 320 18.34 9.93 1.69
C PHE A 320 18.20 8.45 2.04
N GLU A 321 18.36 8.10 3.32
CA GLU A 321 18.40 6.72 3.80
C GLU A 321 17.31 6.48 4.85
N LEU A 322 16.60 5.35 4.72
CA LEU A 322 15.62 4.91 5.71
C LEU A 322 16.29 3.96 6.70
N GLY A 323 16.10 4.19 7.99
CA GLY A 323 16.63 3.29 9.03
C GLY A 323 16.16 1.85 8.84
N ASP A 324 17.02 0.88 9.13
CA ASP A 324 16.72 -0.53 8.88
C ASP A 324 15.59 -1.05 9.78
N GLU A 325 15.37 -0.43 10.94
CA GLU A 325 14.29 -0.74 11.87
C GLU A 325 12.92 -0.21 11.41
N THR A 326 12.88 0.66 10.39
CA THR A 326 11.62 1.14 9.80
C THR A 326 11.10 0.11 8.81
N SER A 327 10.07 -0.67 9.20
CA SER A 327 9.51 -1.71 8.34
C SER A 327 8.86 -1.15 7.07
N MET A 328 8.65 -2.00 6.06
CA MET A 328 7.86 -1.65 4.87
C MET A 328 6.50 -1.07 5.27
N ALA A 329 5.79 -1.70 6.20
CA ALA A 329 4.49 -1.23 6.66
C ALA A 329 4.54 0.18 7.26
N ALA A 330 5.60 0.53 8.01
CA ALA A 330 5.76 1.87 8.56
C ALA A 330 6.04 2.90 7.45
N ASN A 331 6.94 2.56 6.53
CA ASN A 331 7.35 3.42 5.42
C ASN A 331 6.28 3.58 4.33
N VAL A 332 5.27 2.71 4.28
CA VAL A 332 4.09 2.88 3.41
C VAL A 332 2.98 3.64 4.13
N ASN A 333 2.54 3.16 5.30
CA ASN A 333 1.33 3.68 5.95
C ASN A 333 1.54 5.04 6.63
N GLY A 334 2.74 5.30 7.16
CA GLY A 334 3.07 6.60 7.75
C GLY A 334 2.94 7.73 6.73
N PRO A 335 3.63 7.64 5.58
CA PRO A 335 3.48 8.55 4.44
C PRO A 335 2.07 8.59 3.87
N ALA A 336 1.41 7.45 3.63
CA ALA A 336 0.06 7.43 3.06
C ALA A 336 -0.93 8.26 3.89
N LEU A 337 -0.91 8.12 5.22
CA LEU A 337 -1.74 8.92 6.12
C LEU A 337 -1.29 10.39 6.20
N GLY A 338 -0.01 10.66 5.99
CA GLY A 338 0.51 12.04 5.94
C GLY A 338 0.12 12.77 4.65
N TYR A 339 0.14 12.07 3.52
CA TYR A 339 -0.36 12.56 2.25
C TYR A 339 -1.88 12.68 2.24
N LEU A 340 -2.60 11.79 2.92
CA LEU A 340 -4.04 11.94 3.17
C LEU A 340 -4.36 13.25 3.88
N LYS A 341 -3.64 13.58 4.96
CA LYS A 341 -3.78 14.89 5.64
C LYS A 341 -3.50 16.07 4.69
N ALA A 342 -2.45 15.97 3.88
CA ALA A 342 -2.09 17.02 2.92
C ALA A 342 -3.16 17.18 1.82
N GLY A 343 -3.68 16.07 1.30
CA GLY A 343 -4.78 16.03 0.33
C GLY A 343 -6.03 16.68 0.90
N VAL A 344 -6.41 16.38 2.15
CA VAL A 344 -7.61 16.98 2.77
C VAL A 344 -7.45 18.48 2.94
N ARG A 345 -6.24 18.93 3.29
CA ARG A 345 -5.94 20.36 3.38
C ARG A 345 -6.10 21.06 2.03
N ARG A 346 -5.62 20.46 0.93
CA ARG A 346 -5.77 21.00 -0.43
C ARG A 346 -7.23 20.98 -0.89
N ASN A 347 -7.92 19.87 -0.69
CA ASN A 347 -9.34 19.74 -1.01
C ASN A 347 -10.18 20.84 -0.35
N ARG A 348 -9.98 21.06 0.97
CA ARG A 348 -10.64 22.14 1.73
C ARG A 348 -10.25 23.55 1.28
N ALA A 349 -9.14 23.70 0.56
CA ALA A 349 -8.73 24.96 -0.06
C ALA A 349 -9.28 25.16 -1.49
N GLY A 350 -10.05 24.20 -2.01
CA GLY A 350 -10.59 24.23 -3.37
C GLY A 350 -9.60 23.75 -4.43
N GLU A 351 -8.58 22.97 -4.04
CA GLU A 351 -7.59 22.40 -4.95
C GLU A 351 -7.89 20.92 -5.20
N TYR A 352 -8.38 20.65 -6.42
CA TYR A 352 -8.86 19.34 -6.87
C TYR A 352 -7.95 18.81 -8.00
N GLY A 353 -8.19 17.57 -8.44
CA GLY A 353 -7.41 16.90 -9.48
C GLY A 353 -6.45 15.84 -8.93
N VAL A 354 -5.43 15.49 -9.71
CA VAL A 354 -4.47 14.42 -9.38
C VAL A 354 -3.14 15.03 -8.90
N PHE A 355 -2.67 14.56 -7.75
CA PHE A 355 -1.42 14.97 -7.13
C PHE A 355 -0.59 13.75 -6.78
N GLY A 356 0.72 13.93 -6.71
CA GLY A 356 1.66 12.92 -6.27
C GLY A 356 2.57 13.40 -5.13
N PRO A 357 3.48 12.54 -4.67
CA PRO A 357 4.39 12.83 -3.57
C PRO A 357 5.43 13.90 -3.93
N ALA A 358 5.73 14.10 -5.21
CA ALA A 358 6.57 15.19 -5.69
C ALA A 358 5.86 16.56 -5.66
N ASP A 359 4.52 16.58 -5.63
CA ASP A 359 3.69 17.79 -5.65
C ASP A 359 3.30 18.28 -4.24
N LEU A 360 3.44 17.41 -3.24
CA LEU A 360 2.88 17.59 -1.90
C LEU A 360 3.95 17.44 -0.80
N MET A 361 3.87 18.30 0.22
CA MET A 361 4.55 18.06 1.49
C MET A 361 3.58 17.31 2.43
N PRO A 362 3.89 16.10 2.89
CA PRO A 362 2.99 15.35 3.77
C PRO A 362 2.88 16.00 5.16
N GLY A 363 1.70 15.89 5.79
CA GLY A 363 1.46 16.33 7.16
C GLY A 363 1.75 15.23 8.18
N PHE A 364 2.39 15.56 9.31
CA PHE A 364 2.67 14.58 10.38
C PHE A 364 1.41 14.15 11.13
#